data_AF-A0A7Y5TBL3-F1
#
_entry.id   AF-A0A7Y5TBL3-F1
#
_cell.length_a   1.000
_cell.length_b   1.000
_cell.length_c   1.000
_cell.angle_alpha   90.00
_cell.angle_beta   90.00
_cell.angle_gamma   90.00
#
_symmetry.space_group_name_H-M   'P 1'
#
loop_
_entity.id
_entity.type
_entity.pdbx_description
1 polymer ?
#
loop_
_entity_poly.entity_id
_entity_poly.type
_entity_poly.pdbx_seq_one_letter_code
_entity_poly.pdbx_strand_id
1 'polypeptide(L)'
;MQRAVAPPYPELRRTRHLRTRPRPVYCPIGADRQDPAVADDALAGRFTCAGSTLATGVPPDWQRAGLADDEEWHIEWSKFYYGLDLAHAFETTGDRRYLNTWVTLVSSWIDQRRPDADTSDVTARRLQNWLYAWQILDRAPGFPGLHPLFERRLLTSITDQLAHVRHTLSPERNHRTLELYALLVLPLGLPSLDPDGSGTAWAWAALQQNLLADVWADGVHRERSTHYHLIALRSFLAARVNARRFGLIVPDAYDVRLRAACRFGMHLHRPDGQIPALSDSDSGSHLDLLLLAADSFDDPALRYVATYGREGTAPTE
;
A
#
# COMPACT_ATOMS: atom_id res chain seq x y z
N MET A 1 39.21 40.62 46.42
CA MET A 1 39.32 39.34 45.69
C MET A 1 38.02 38.57 45.88
N GLN A 2 37.07 38.71 44.96
CA GLN A 2 35.84 37.91 44.91
C GLN A 2 35.63 37.52 43.45
N ARG A 3 35.81 36.22 43.16
CA ARG A 3 35.58 35.63 41.84
C ARG A 3 34.09 35.40 41.67
N ALA A 4 33.51 35.97 40.62
CA ALA A 4 32.17 35.63 40.16
C ALA A 4 32.19 34.19 39.62
N VAL A 5 31.33 33.34 40.18
CA VAL A 5 31.11 31.97 39.72
C VAL A 5 30.14 32.03 38.55
N ALA A 6 30.59 31.62 37.36
CA ALA A 6 29.72 31.43 36.20
C ALA A 6 28.80 30.21 36.45
N PRO A 7 27.52 30.26 36.07
CA PRO A 7 26.63 29.11 36.20
C PRO A 7 27.08 27.98 35.28
N PRO A 8 27.10 26.72 35.76
CA PRO A 8 27.31 25.57 34.90
C PRO A 8 26.02 25.22 34.16
N TYR A 9 26.16 24.57 33.01
CA TYR A 9 25.15 24.00 32.13
C TYR A 9 24.63 24.89 30.99
N PRO A 10 24.99 24.56 29.72
CA PRO A 10 24.22 25.06 28.59
C PRO A 10 22.82 24.44 28.64
N GLU A 11 21.79 25.27 28.54
CA GLU A 11 20.43 24.82 28.31
C GLU A 11 20.43 23.86 27.11
N LEU A 12 20.08 22.60 27.36
CA LEU A 12 19.73 21.65 26.32
C LEU A 12 18.60 22.29 25.50
N ARG A 13 18.95 22.84 24.33
CA ARG A 13 17.98 23.25 23.33
C ARG A 13 17.06 22.06 23.10
N ARG A 14 15.83 22.14 23.62
CA ARG A 14 14.74 21.24 23.25
C ARG A 14 14.55 21.42 21.76
N THR A 15 15.20 20.58 20.97
CA THR A 15 14.90 20.45 19.55
C THR A 15 13.42 20.09 19.48
N ARG A 16 12.59 21.04 19.03
CA ARG A 16 11.20 20.75 18.72
C ARG A 16 11.23 19.65 17.68
N HIS A 17 10.87 18.42 18.08
CA HIS A 17 10.66 17.33 17.15
C HIS A 17 9.52 17.75 16.23
N LEU A 18 9.85 18.11 14.99
CA LEU A 18 8.85 18.37 13.96
C LEU A 18 8.23 17.02 13.61
N ARG A 19 6.96 16.85 13.99
CA ARG A 19 6.17 15.66 13.66
C ARG A 19 6.20 15.42 12.15
N THR A 20 6.41 14.17 11.76
CA THR A 20 6.29 13.76 10.35
C THR A 20 4.83 13.76 9.94
N ARG A 21 4.55 14.34 8.77
CA ARG A 21 3.25 14.28 8.11
C ARG A 21 3.43 13.60 6.75
N PRO A 22 2.78 12.45 6.50
CA PRO A 22 2.80 11.82 5.19
C PRO A 22 2.29 12.77 4.11
N ARG A 23 3.02 12.89 3.00
CA ARG A 23 2.52 13.57 1.79
C ARG A 23 1.43 12.69 1.16
N PRO A 24 0.34 13.29 0.66
CA PRO A 24 -0.80 12.53 0.16
C PRO A 24 -0.45 11.74 -1.12
N VAL A 25 -0.31 10.43 -0.99
CA VAL A 25 -0.24 9.46 -2.09
C VAL A 25 -1.63 8.89 -2.40
N TYR A 26 -1.86 8.50 -3.64
CA TYR A 26 -3.05 7.77 -4.05
C TYR A 26 -3.00 6.33 -3.51
N CYS A 27 -4.08 5.91 -2.82
CA CYS A 27 -4.27 4.56 -2.32
C CYS A 27 -5.24 3.81 -3.25
N PRO A 28 -4.77 2.82 -4.04
CA PRO A 28 -5.60 2.12 -5.02
C PRO A 28 -6.56 1.09 -4.43
N ILE A 29 -6.58 0.95 -3.10
CA ILE A 29 -7.45 0.01 -2.37
C ILE A 29 -8.31 0.72 -1.31
N GLY A 30 -8.30 2.06 -1.29
CA GLY A 30 -8.94 2.82 -0.22
C GLY A 30 -10.45 2.59 -0.14
N ALA A 31 -11.12 2.43 -1.30
CA ALA A 31 -12.56 2.16 -1.35
C ALA A 31 -12.93 0.78 -0.77
N ASP A 32 -12.03 -0.20 -0.88
CA ASP A 32 -12.23 -1.58 -0.43
C ASP A 32 -11.95 -1.77 1.08
N ARG A 33 -11.30 -0.79 1.73
CA ARG A 33 -10.69 -0.93 3.07
C ARG A 33 -11.18 0.11 4.05
N GLN A 34 -12.51 0.20 4.16
CA GLN A 34 -13.22 1.12 5.03
C GLN A 34 -14.40 0.44 5.74
N ASP A 35 -14.31 -0.89 5.97
CA ASP A 35 -15.38 -1.68 6.59
C ASP A 35 -15.34 -1.55 8.13
N PRO A 36 -16.37 -0.95 8.76
CA PRO A 36 -16.43 -0.83 10.22
C PRO A 36 -16.42 -2.17 10.94
N ALA A 37 -16.97 -3.24 10.34
CA ALA A 37 -16.98 -4.56 10.97
C ALA A 37 -15.58 -5.15 11.08
N VAL A 38 -14.75 -4.97 10.04
CA VAL A 38 -13.33 -5.38 10.06
C VAL A 38 -12.56 -4.57 11.11
N ALA A 39 -12.84 -3.28 11.24
CA ALA A 39 -12.23 -2.43 12.27
C ALA A 39 -12.62 -2.88 13.69
N ASP A 40 -13.88 -3.23 13.91
CA ASP A 40 -14.40 -3.73 15.21
C ASP A 40 -13.82 -5.10 15.56
N ASP A 41 -13.67 -6.00 14.58
CA ASP A 41 -13.01 -7.29 14.76
C ASP A 41 -11.53 -7.11 15.12
N ALA A 42 -10.80 -6.27 14.38
CA ALA A 42 -9.40 -5.97 14.67
C ALA A 42 -9.23 -5.31 16.06
N LEU A 43 -10.15 -4.42 16.45
CA LEU A 43 -10.21 -3.85 17.81
C LEU A 43 -10.44 -4.91 18.88
N ALA A 44 -11.23 -5.95 18.59
CA ALA A 44 -11.46 -7.09 19.47
C ALA A 44 -10.36 -8.17 19.38
N GLY A 45 -9.32 -7.95 18.57
CA GLY A 45 -8.22 -8.91 18.37
C GLY A 45 -8.62 -10.16 17.59
N ARG A 46 -9.60 -10.04 16.70
CA ARG A 46 -10.02 -11.08 15.74
C ARG A 46 -9.67 -10.64 14.33
N PHE A 47 -9.14 -11.55 13.53
CA PHE A 47 -8.73 -11.27 12.16
C PHE A 47 -9.19 -12.37 11.23
N THR A 48 -9.90 -11.98 10.17
CA THR A 48 -10.35 -12.86 9.09
C THR A 48 -9.40 -12.69 7.91
N CYS A 49 -8.67 -13.76 7.57
CA CYS A 49 -7.71 -13.82 6.47
C CYS A 49 -7.84 -15.19 5.80
N ALA A 50 -7.64 -15.30 4.49
CA ALA A 50 -7.72 -16.55 3.73
C ALA A 50 -8.99 -17.40 4.01
N GLY A 51 -10.12 -16.75 4.34
CA GLY A 51 -11.38 -17.42 4.68
C GLY A 51 -11.50 -17.93 6.12
N SER A 52 -10.47 -17.75 6.95
CA SER A 52 -10.42 -18.21 8.35
C SER A 52 -10.35 -17.04 9.34
N THR A 53 -11.11 -17.12 10.43
CA THR A 53 -11.09 -16.10 11.50
C THR A 53 -10.38 -16.65 12.73
N LEU A 54 -9.30 -15.99 13.16
CA LEU A 54 -8.56 -16.33 14.38
C LEU A 54 -8.62 -15.18 15.40
N ALA A 55 -8.71 -15.53 16.68
CA ALA A 55 -8.61 -14.59 17.79
C ALA A 55 -7.17 -14.58 18.33
N THR A 56 -6.41 -13.53 18.00
CA THR A 56 -5.00 -13.39 18.38
C THR A 56 -4.79 -12.43 19.55
N GLY A 57 -5.79 -11.61 19.86
CA GLY A 57 -5.69 -10.53 20.84
C GLY A 57 -4.96 -9.29 20.31
N VAL A 58 -4.88 -8.25 21.15
CA VAL A 58 -4.20 -6.97 20.87
C VAL A 58 -3.40 -6.56 22.12
N PRO A 59 -2.05 -6.67 22.13
CA PRO A 59 -1.21 -7.13 21.03
C PRO A 59 -1.25 -8.66 20.85
N PRO A 60 -1.06 -9.15 19.61
CA PRO A 60 -0.90 -10.58 19.33
C PRO A 60 0.55 -11.06 19.57
N ASP A 61 0.73 -12.38 19.61
CA ASP A 61 2.04 -13.04 19.48
C ASP A 61 2.35 -13.27 17.99
N TRP A 62 3.11 -12.36 17.38
CA TRP A 62 3.45 -12.40 15.96
C TRP A 62 4.39 -13.55 15.57
N GLN A 63 4.96 -14.26 16.54
CA GLN A 63 5.85 -15.40 16.27
C GLN A 63 5.11 -16.73 16.28
N ARG A 64 3.88 -16.78 16.80
CA ARG A 64 3.13 -18.03 16.99
C ARG A 64 1.71 -18.00 16.43
N ALA A 65 1.05 -16.85 16.44
CA ALA A 65 -0.36 -16.75 16.05
C ALA A 65 -0.55 -17.16 14.58
N GLY A 66 -1.47 -18.10 14.33
CA GLY A 66 -1.87 -18.56 13.00
C GLY A 66 -0.85 -19.41 12.25
N LEU A 67 0.44 -19.35 12.59
CA LEU A 67 1.51 -20.08 11.88
C LEU A 67 1.36 -21.61 11.94
N ALA A 68 0.82 -22.13 13.03
CA ALA A 68 0.58 -23.57 13.17
C ALA A 68 -0.75 -24.01 12.52
N ASP A 69 -1.64 -23.06 12.25
CA ASP A 69 -3.01 -23.31 11.83
C ASP A 69 -3.18 -23.17 10.31
N ASP A 70 -2.61 -22.10 9.72
CA ASP A 70 -2.73 -21.77 8.30
C ASP A 70 -1.64 -20.74 7.88
N GLU A 71 -0.71 -21.16 7.01
CA GLU A 71 0.37 -20.30 6.51
C GLU A 71 -0.15 -19.14 5.64
N GLU A 72 -1.17 -19.38 4.81
CA GLU A 72 -1.78 -18.35 3.96
C GLU A 72 -2.52 -17.31 4.80
N TRP A 73 -3.18 -17.74 5.88
CA TRP A 73 -3.75 -16.84 6.88
C TRP A 73 -2.68 -15.92 7.45
N HIS A 74 -1.53 -16.47 7.88
CA HIS A 74 -0.45 -15.67 8.46
C HIS A 74 0.15 -14.68 7.44
N ILE A 75 0.33 -15.13 6.20
CA ILE A 75 0.81 -14.31 5.08
C ILE A 75 -0.14 -13.13 4.84
N GLU A 76 -1.44 -13.36 4.73
CA GLU A 76 -2.42 -12.30 4.49
C GLU A 76 -2.56 -11.36 5.70
N TRP A 77 -2.60 -11.92 6.92
CA TRP A 77 -2.65 -11.13 8.15
C TRP A 77 -1.46 -10.18 8.27
N SER A 78 -0.26 -10.68 7.95
CA SER A 78 0.99 -9.91 7.93
C SER A 78 1.00 -8.77 6.91
N LYS A 79 0.08 -8.74 5.93
CA LYS A 79 -0.06 -7.64 4.98
C LYS A 79 -0.77 -6.41 5.59
N PHE A 80 -1.38 -6.50 6.78
CA PHE A 80 -1.97 -5.35 7.50
C PHE A 80 -3.11 -4.61 6.76
N TYR A 81 -3.90 -5.30 5.93
CA TYR A 81 -5.03 -4.64 5.24
C TYR A 81 -6.03 -3.99 6.19
N TYR A 82 -6.38 -4.68 7.30
CA TYR A 82 -7.25 -4.17 8.37
C TYR A 82 -6.76 -2.86 9.01
N GLY A 83 -5.50 -2.48 8.79
CA GLY A 83 -4.96 -1.22 9.27
C GLY A 83 -5.62 0.01 8.63
N LEU A 84 -6.08 -0.11 7.39
CA LEU A 84 -6.83 0.95 6.71
C LEU A 84 -8.25 1.06 7.30
N ASP A 85 -8.91 -0.08 7.55
CA ASP A 85 -10.24 -0.12 8.17
C ASP A 85 -10.23 0.54 9.56
N LEU A 86 -9.23 0.24 10.39
CA LEU A 86 -9.00 0.91 11.68
C LEU A 86 -8.82 2.43 11.52
N ALA A 87 -8.03 2.87 10.54
CA ALA A 87 -7.77 4.28 10.31
C ALA A 87 -9.04 5.02 9.85
N HIS A 88 -9.84 4.41 8.97
CA HIS A 88 -11.12 4.95 8.52
C HIS A 88 -12.17 5.00 9.64
N ALA A 89 -12.23 3.96 10.49
CA ALA A 89 -13.12 3.95 11.65
C ALA A 89 -12.77 5.09 12.62
N PHE A 90 -11.47 5.33 12.88
CA PHE A 90 -11.03 6.50 13.65
C PHE A 90 -11.40 7.82 12.98
N GLU A 91 -11.13 7.97 11.68
CA GLU A 91 -11.47 9.19 10.92
C GLU A 91 -12.96 9.53 11.00
N THR A 92 -13.82 8.51 10.91
CA THR A 92 -15.27 8.68 10.88
C THR A 92 -15.86 8.96 12.27
N THR A 93 -15.36 8.26 13.30
CA THR A 93 -15.98 8.26 14.63
C THR A 93 -15.28 9.17 15.65
N GLY A 94 -13.99 9.45 15.44
CA GLY A 94 -13.12 10.06 16.45
C GLY A 94 -12.77 9.12 17.61
N ASP A 95 -13.20 7.86 17.61
CA ASP A 95 -12.94 6.92 18.70
C ASP A 95 -11.47 6.48 18.71
N ARG A 96 -10.74 6.97 19.71
CA ARG A 96 -9.31 6.73 19.89
C ARG A 96 -8.95 5.26 20.07
N ARG A 97 -9.91 4.38 20.37
CA ARG A 97 -9.68 2.93 20.45
C ARG A 97 -9.13 2.38 19.13
N TYR A 98 -9.66 2.77 17.97
CA TYR A 98 -9.17 2.30 16.68
C TYR A 98 -7.74 2.78 16.38
N LEU A 99 -7.43 4.06 16.65
CA LEU A 99 -6.08 4.60 16.55
C LEU A 99 -5.11 3.85 17.48
N ASN A 100 -5.47 3.67 18.74
CA ASN A 100 -4.64 2.98 19.72
C ASN A 100 -4.40 1.52 19.31
N THR A 101 -5.40 0.83 18.75
CA THR A 101 -5.26 -0.52 18.22
C THR A 101 -4.26 -0.56 17.07
N TRP A 102 -4.37 0.34 16.09
CA TRP A 102 -3.40 0.41 14.99
C TRP A 102 -1.97 0.61 15.51
N VAL A 103 -1.76 1.55 16.44
CA VAL A 103 -0.45 1.80 17.07
C VAL A 103 0.05 0.55 17.81
N THR A 104 -0.81 -0.14 18.57
CA THR A 104 -0.44 -1.36 19.30
C THR A 104 -0.06 -2.50 18.35
N LEU A 105 -0.81 -2.72 17.27
CA LEU A 105 -0.52 -3.76 16.28
C LEU A 105 0.79 -3.50 15.57
N VAL A 106 1.03 -2.27 15.10
CA VAL A 106 2.29 -1.91 14.43
C VAL A 106 3.47 -1.94 15.42
N SER A 107 3.33 -1.38 16.63
CA SER A 107 4.41 -1.42 17.64
C SER A 107 4.77 -2.84 18.01
N SER A 108 3.78 -3.69 18.31
CA SER A 108 4.03 -5.08 18.70
C SER A 108 4.66 -5.90 17.58
N TRP A 109 4.31 -5.63 16.31
CA TRP A 109 4.98 -6.24 15.17
C TRP A 109 6.46 -5.86 15.14
N ILE A 110 6.76 -4.55 15.24
CA ILE A 110 8.14 -4.03 15.26
C ILE A 110 8.96 -4.60 16.43
N ASP A 111 8.32 -4.83 17.58
CA ASP A 111 8.99 -5.37 18.77
C ASP A 111 9.31 -6.87 18.68
N GLN A 112 8.52 -7.62 17.91
CA GLN A 112 8.60 -9.09 17.88
C GLN A 112 9.19 -9.66 16.59
N ARG A 113 9.16 -8.91 15.49
CA ARG A 113 9.53 -9.38 14.15
C ARG A 113 10.73 -8.63 13.61
N ARG A 114 11.58 -9.36 12.89
CA ARG A 114 12.72 -8.79 12.19
C ARG A 114 12.25 -8.14 10.87
N PRO A 115 12.96 -7.13 10.35
CA PRO A 115 12.65 -6.53 9.06
C PRO A 115 12.66 -7.50 7.87
N ASP A 116 13.39 -8.61 8.00
CA ASP A 116 13.58 -9.67 6.99
C ASP A 116 12.71 -10.91 7.26
N ALA A 117 11.74 -10.83 8.17
CA ALA A 117 11.04 -12.01 8.68
C ALA A 117 10.01 -12.62 7.72
N ASP A 118 9.57 -11.87 6.71
CA ASP A 118 8.61 -12.30 5.70
C ASP A 118 9.16 -12.03 4.29
N THR A 119 8.55 -12.63 3.26
CA THR A 119 8.96 -12.41 1.86
C THR A 119 8.86 -10.94 1.46
N SER A 120 9.62 -10.53 0.44
CA SER A 120 9.71 -9.14 0.00
C SER A 120 8.37 -8.59 -0.50
N ASP A 121 7.53 -9.41 -1.15
CA ASP A 121 6.19 -9.01 -1.60
C ASP A 121 5.21 -8.76 -0.43
N VAL A 122 5.22 -9.63 0.60
CA VAL A 122 4.43 -9.46 1.83
C VAL A 122 4.88 -8.22 2.57
N THR A 123 6.19 -8.05 2.71
CA THR A 123 6.82 -6.88 3.34
C THR A 123 6.45 -5.60 2.59
N ALA A 124 6.59 -5.58 1.26
CA ALA A 124 6.21 -4.46 0.41
C ALA A 124 4.73 -4.08 0.57
N ARG A 125 3.83 -5.07 0.67
CA ARG A 125 2.40 -4.81 0.91
C ARG A 125 2.15 -4.23 2.29
N ARG A 126 2.77 -4.78 3.34
CA ARG A 126 2.65 -4.27 4.71
C ARG A 126 3.04 -2.80 4.80
N LEU A 127 4.18 -2.44 4.19
CA LEU A 127 4.67 -1.05 4.17
C LEU A 127 3.72 -0.10 3.45
N GLN A 128 3.17 -0.51 2.31
CA GLN A 128 2.13 0.26 1.63
C GLN A 128 0.92 0.49 2.54
N ASN A 129 0.42 -0.55 3.19
CA ASN A 129 -0.75 -0.48 4.04
C ASN A 129 -0.50 0.36 5.31
N TRP A 130 0.70 0.31 5.89
CA TRP A 130 1.11 1.21 6.98
C TRP A 130 1.13 2.67 6.54
N LEU A 131 1.68 2.97 5.36
CA LEU A 131 1.68 4.33 4.82
C LEU A 131 0.25 4.84 4.59
N TYR A 132 -0.60 4.05 3.95
CA TYR A 132 -1.98 4.44 3.65
C TYR A 132 -2.78 4.67 4.93
N ALA A 133 -2.68 3.78 5.91
CA ALA A 133 -3.31 3.95 7.21
C ALA A 133 -2.79 5.22 7.92
N TRP A 134 -1.47 5.44 7.96
CA TRP A 134 -0.91 6.66 8.57
C TRP A 134 -1.39 7.93 7.86
N GLN A 135 -1.50 7.93 6.52
CA GLN A 135 -2.07 9.06 5.79
C GLN A 135 -3.53 9.35 6.16
N ILE A 136 -4.36 8.30 6.33
CA ILE A 136 -5.77 8.44 6.77
C ILE A 136 -5.82 9.00 8.20
N LEU A 137 -4.97 8.48 9.10
CA LEU A 137 -4.85 9.03 10.45
C LEU A 137 -4.39 10.50 10.44
N ASP A 138 -3.42 10.87 9.59
CA ASP A 138 -2.87 12.23 9.53
C ASP A 138 -3.92 13.28 9.12
N ARG A 139 -4.84 12.92 8.22
CA ARG A 139 -5.95 13.77 7.78
C ARG A 139 -7.15 13.76 8.72
N ALA A 140 -7.28 12.75 9.58
CA ALA A 140 -8.42 12.57 10.46
C ALA A 140 -8.56 13.73 11.48
N PRO A 141 -9.77 14.31 11.64
CA PRO A 141 -10.02 15.28 12.68
C PRO A 141 -9.68 14.73 14.07
N GLY A 142 -8.94 15.49 14.87
CA GLY A 142 -8.59 15.09 16.23
C GLY A 142 -7.40 14.14 16.35
N PHE A 143 -6.69 13.80 15.26
CA PHE A 143 -5.45 13.04 15.37
C PHE A 143 -4.34 13.85 16.06
N PRO A 144 -3.87 13.45 17.26
CA PRO A 144 -2.86 14.21 18.00
C PRO A 144 -1.46 14.11 17.35
N GLY A 145 -1.30 13.19 16.40
CA GLY A 145 0.01 12.76 15.91
C GLY A 145 0.51 11.52 16.63
N LEU A 146 1.51 10.89 16.02
CA LEU A 146 2.19 9.75 16.64
C LEU A 146 3.07 10.24 17.79
N HIS A 147 3.18 9.40 18.84
CA HIS A 147 4.14 9.64 19.90
C HIS A 147 5.57 9.66 19.30
N PRO A 148 6.44 10.64 19.63
CA PRO A 148 7.72 10.80 18.93
C PRO A 148 8.64 9.58 18.96
N LEU A 149 8.63 8.81 20.06
CA LEU A 149 9.42 7.57 20.14
C LEU A 149 8.86 6.46 19.23
N PHE A 150 7.53 6.37 19.10
CA PHE A 150 6.90 5.41 18.20
C PHE A 150 7.12 5.82 16.75
N GLU A 151 6.96 7.10 16.42
CA GLU A 151 7.21 7.62 15.07
C GLU A 151 8.65 7.32 14.60
N ARG A 152 9.65 7.52 15.48
CA ARG A 152 11.04 7.18 15.18
C ARG A 152 11.23 5.68 14.92
N ARG A 153 10.67 4.82 15.79
CA ARG A 153 10.73 3.36 15.62
C ARG A 153 10.05 2.91 14.34
N LEU A 154 8.89 3.48 14.02
CA LEU A 154 8.15 3.21 12.79
C LEU A 154 8.98 3.58 11.56
N LEU A 155 9.56 4.79 11.52
CA LEU A 155 10.39 5.23 10.41
C LEU A 155 11.65 4.35 10.25
N THR A 156 12.34 4.01 11.34
CA THR A 156 13.47 3.07 11.29
C THR A 156 13.04 1.71 10.74
N SER A 157 11.93 1.15 11.22
CA SER A 157 11.42 -0.14 10.74
C SER A 157 11.02 -0.10 9.26
N ILE A 158 10.39 0.98 8.80
CA ILE A 158 10.06 1.18 7.38
C ILE A 158 11.34 1.24 6.53
N THR A 159 12.36 1.98 6.96
CA THR A 159 13.65 2.06 6.27
C THR A 159 14.31 0.69 6.15
N ASP A 160 14.39 -0.06 7.25
CA ASP A 160 15.04 -1.38 7.27
C ASP A 160 14.29 -2.39 6.40
N GLN A 161 12.95 -2.39 6.46
CA GLN A 161 12.11 -3.25 5.62
C GLN A 161 12.18 -2.86 4.13
N LEU A 162 12.23 -1.57 3.78
CA LEU A 162 12.43 -1.13 2.40
C LEU A 162 13.80 -1.54 1.86
N ALA A 163 14.84 -1.50 2.70
CA ALA A 163 16.16 -1.99 2.32
C ALA A 163 16.11 -3.49 2.03
N HIS A 164 15.45 -4.29 2.88
CA HIS A 164 15.20 -5.72 2.63
C HIS A 164 14.50 -5.95 1.29
N VAL A 165 13.38 -5.26 1.04
CA VAL A 165 12.64 -5.35 -0.24
C VAL A 165 13.54 -5.01 -1.42
N ARG A 166 14.36 -3.95 -1.32
CA ARG A 166 15.30 -3.56 -2.40
C ARG A 166 16.37 -4.62 -2.65
N HIS A 167 16.89 -5.26 -1.60
CA HIS A 167 17.94 -6.26 -1.71
C HIS A 167 17.43 -7.64 -2.16
N THR A 168 16.15 -7.93 -1.95
CA THR A 168 15.52 -9.23 -2.23
C THR A 168 14.40 -9.12 -3.26
N LEU A 169 14.54 -8.17 -4.19
CA LEU A 169 13.58 -8.00 -5.28
C LEU A 169 13.38 -9.30 -6.05
N SER A 170 12.12 -9.67 -6.23
CA SER A 170 11.69 -10.70 -7.15
C SER A 170 12.19 -10.36 -8.56
N PRO A 171 12.55 -11.36 -9.38
CA PRO A 171 13.16 -11.12 -10.69
C PRO A 171 12.18 -10.61 -11.75
N GLU A 172 10.90 -10.96 -11.64
CA GLU A 172 9.84 -10.65 -12.60
C GLU A 172 8.45 -10.80 -11.93
N ARG A 173 7.38 -10.50 -12.68
CA ARG A 173 5.97 -10.82 -12.38
C ARG A 173 5.31 -9.91 -11.33
N ASN A 174 4.13 -10.30 -10.86
CA ASN A 174 3.30 -9.48 -9.99
C ASN A 174 4.00 -9.11 -8.66
N HIS A 175 4.77 -10.03 -8.06
CA HIS A 175 5.55 -9.75 -6.83
C HIS A 175 6.56 -8.62 -7.06
N ARG A 176 7.39 -8.71 -8.11
CA ARG A 176 8.34 -7.64 -8.45
C ARG A 176 7.64 -6.30 -8.68
N THR A 177 6.50 -6.33 -9.36
CA THR A 177 5.69 -5.13 -9.61
C THR A 177 5.25 -4.47 -8.30
N LEU A 178 4.78 -5.28 -7.35
CA LEU A 178 4.35 -4.81 -6.02
C LEU A 178 5.49 -4.24 -5.18
N GLU A 179 6.63 -4.91 -5.18
CA GLU A 179 7.84 -4.50 -4.48
C GLU A 179 8.37 -3.17 -5.02
N LEU A 180 8.49 -3.05 -6.34
CA LEU A 180 8.91 -1.81 -7.00
C LEU A 180 7.93 -0.67 -6.74
N TYR A 181 6.62 -0.96 -6.72
CA TYR A 181 5.63 0.04 -6.36
C TYR A 181 5.77 0.51 -4.92
N ALA A 182 6.05 -0.38 -3.95
CA ALA A 182 6.34 0.02 -2.57
C ALA A 182 7.59 0.91 -2.49
N LEU A 183 8.67 0.53 -3.18
CA LEU A 183 9.92 1.30 -3.26
C LEU A 183 9.73 2.69 -3.88
N LEU A 184 8.72 2.88 -4.73
CA LEU A 184 8.33 4.17 -5.27
C LEU A 184 7.45 4.97 -4.31
N VAL A 185 6.35 4.39 -3.83
CA VAL A 185 5.28 5.14 -3.15
C VAL A 185 5.66 5.53 -1.72
N LEU A 186 6.46 4.71 -1.03
CA LEU A 186 6.91 5.01 0.33
C LEU A 186 7.72 6.30 0.45
N PRO A 187 8.80 6.52 -0.32
CA PRO A 187 9.53 7.79 -0.27
C PRO A 187 8.73 8.98 -0.84
N LEU A 188 7.81 8.75 -1.78
CA LEU A 188 6.85 9.79 -2.19
C LEU A 188 5.96 10.22 -1.01
N GLY A 189 5.45 9.29 -0.20
CA GLY A 189 4.68 9.62 1.00
C GLY A 189 5.53 10.15 2.15
N LEU A 190 6.74 9.64 2.32
CA LEU A 190 7.64 9.92 3.45
C LEU A 190 9.04 10.32 2.93
N PRO A 191 9.24 11.59 2.53
CA PRO A 191 10.48 12.04 1.89
C PRO A 191 11.76 11.85 2.73
N SER A 192 11.65 11.69 4.05
CA SER A 192 12.80 11.37 4.90
C SER A 192 13.42 9.99 4.62
N LEU A 193 12.70 9.09 3.94
CA LEU A 193 13.21 7.77 3.54
C LEU A 193 14.20 7.85 2.37
N ASP A 194 14.14 8.92 1.58
CA ASP A 194 14.96 9.13 0.39
C ASP A 194 15.24 10.63 0.17
N PRO A 195 16.06 11.26 1.05
CA PRO A 195 16.19 12.72 1.09
C PRO A 195 16.74 13.35 -0.19
N ASP A 196 17.52 12.59 -0.98
CA ASP A 196 18.08 13.04 -2.25
C ASP A 196 17.24 12.65 -3.47
N GLY A 197 16.16 11.89 -3.28
CA GLY A 197 15.25 11.44 -4.33
C GLY A 197 15.82 10.37 -5.27
N SER A 198 17.03 9.87 -5.02
CA SER A 198 17.71 8.93 -5.91
C SER A 198 17.05 7.55 -5.89
N GLY A 199 16.56 7.10 -4.74
CA GLY A 199 15.82 5.86 -4.58
C GLY A 199 14.50 5.89 -5.35
N THR A 200 13.77 6.99 -5.25
CA THR A 200 12.50 7.26 -5.94
C THR A 200 12.70 7.27 -7.47
N ALA A 201 13.73 7.98 -7.95
CA ALA A 201 14.05 8.04 -9.37
C ALA A 201 14.40 6.65 -9.93
N TRP A 202 15.20 5.88 -9.19
CA TRP A 202 15.52 4.50 -9.57
C TRP A 202 14.29 3.60 -9.56
N ALA A 203 13.45 3.66 -8.52
CA ALA A 203 12.28 2.80 -8.40
C ALA A 203 11.27 3.10 -9.52
N TRP A 204 11.11 4.37 -9.88
CA TRP A 204 10.29 4.76 -11.02
C TRP A 204 10.82 4.20 -12.34
N ALA A 205 12.12 4.35 -12.61
CA ALA A 205 12.74 3.79 -13.82
C ALA A 205 12.65 2.26 -13.88
N ALA A 206 12.89 1.58 -12.76
CA ALA A 206 12.79 0.13 -12.66
C ALA A 206 11.35 -0.37 -12.88
N LEU A 207 10.34 0.32 -12.33
CA LEU A 207 8.93 -0.02 -12.55
C LEU A 207 8.51 0.18 -14.00
N GLN A 208 9.01 1.22 -14.68
CA GLN A 208 8.77 1.42 -16.11
C GLN A 208 9.34 0.27 -16.94
N GLN A 209 10.58 -0.13 -16.67
CA GLN A 209 11.20 -1.29 -17.32
C GLN A 209 10.41 -2.57 -17.02
N ASN A 210 9.92 -2.72 -15.78
CA ASN A 210 9.11 -3.87 -15.40
C ASN A 210 7.81 -3.96 -16.20
N LEU A 211 7.09 -2.85 -16.35
CA LEU A 211 5.87 -2.81 -17.19
C LEU A 211 6.19 -3.27 -18.62
N LEU A 212 7.27 -2.76 -19.21
CA LEU A 212 7.64 -3.06 -20.59
C LEU A 212 8.13 -4.51 -20.78
N ALA A 213 8.66 -5.15 -19.74
CA ALA A 213 9.10 -6.52 -19.75
C ALA A 213 7.95 -7.52 -19.46
N ASP A 214 7.09 -7.19 -18.49
CA ASP A 214 6.11 -8.13 -17.95
C ASP A 214 4.73 -8.05 -18.57
N VAL A 215 4.39 -6.95 -19.25
CA VAL A 215 3.17 -6.85 -20.04
C VAL A 215 3.56 -6.92 -21.51
N TRP A 216 2.92 -7.75 -22.33
CA TRP A 216 3.23 -7.83 -23.75
C TRP A 216 2.56 -6.72 -24.58
N ALA A 217 2.88 -6.65 -25.87
CA ALA A 217 2.35 -5.60 -26.76
C ALA A 217 0.82 -5.62 -26.89
N ASP A 218 0.20 -6.79 -26.72
CA ASP A 218 -1.25 -6.99 -26.68
C ASP A 218 -1.88 -6.65 -25.32
N GLY A 219 -1.08 -6.25 -24.33
CA GLY A 219 -1.55 -5.89 -23.00
C GLY A 219 -1.63 -7.06 -22.01
N VAL A 220 -1.32 -8.29 -22.42
CA VAL A 220 -1.41 -9.45 -21.52
C VAL A 220 -0.21 -9.47 -20.58
N HIS A 221 -0.46 -9.57 -19.28
CA HIS A 221 0.60 -9.79 -18.30
C HIS A 221 1.17 -11.22 -18.44
N ARG A 222 2.50 -11.35 -18.37
CA ARG A 222 3.26 -12.57 -18.67
C ARG A 222 2.84 -13.81 -17.88
N GLU A 223 2.25 -13.61 -16.70
CA GLU A 223 1.77 -14.72 -15.87
C GLU A 223 0.56 -15.42 -16.46
N ARG A 224 -0.20 -14.77 -17.35
CA ARG A 224 -1.41 -15.33 -17.98
C ARG A 224 -2.42 -15.85 -16.93
N SER A 225 -2.41 -15.21 -15.76
CA SER A 225 -3.44 -15.34 -14.72
C SER A 225 -4.26 -14.06 -14.72
N THR A 226 -5.57 -14.23 -14.76
CA THR A 226 -6.55 -13.13 -14.77
C THR A 226 -6.50 -12.30 -13.49
N HIS A 227 -6.37 -12.94 -12.34
CA HIS A 227 -6.19 -12.26 -11.06
C HIS A 227 -4.84 -11.54 -11.01
N TYR A 228 -3.73 -12.19 -11.33
CA TYR A 228 -2.41 -11.57 -11.26
C TYR A 228 -2.23 -10.44 -12.26
N HIS A 229 -2.90 -10.50 -13.42
CA HIS A 229 -2.99 -9.37 -14.35
C HIS A 229 -3.54 -8.13 -13.65
N LEU A 230 -4.64 -8.26 -12.91
CA LEU A 230 -5.30 -7.13 -12.26
C LEU A 230 -4.58 -6.65 -11.00
N ILE A 231 -3.90 -7.55 -10.28
CA ILE A 231 -2.96 -7.14 -9.20
C ILE A 231 -1.83 -6.28 -9.77
N ALA A 232 -1.15 -6.74 -10.83
CA ALA A 232 -0.04 -6.00 -11.43
C ALA A 232 -0.52 -4.67 -12.03
N LEU A 233 -1.66 -4.70 -12.75
CA LEU A 233 -2.28 -3.52 -13.35
C LEU A 233 -2.60 -2.45 -12.30
N ARG A 234 -3.11 -2.84 -11.14
CA ARG A 234 -3.39 -1.92 -10.02
C ARG A 234 -2.14 -1.17 -9.58
N SER A 235 -1.02 -1.87 -9.42
CA SER A 235 0.25 -1.26 -9.03
C SER A 235 0.78 -0.31 -10.12
N PHE A 236 0.70 -0.68 -11.40
CA PHE A 236 1.13 0.21 -12.49
C PHE A 236 0.25 1.47 -12.63
N LEU A 237 -1.08 1.33 -12.57
CA LEU A 237 -1.98 2.48 -12.59
C LEU A 237 -1.77 3.40 -11.38
N ALA A 238 -1.66 2.84 -10.18
CA ALA A 238 -1.40 3.62 -8.98
C ALA A 238 -0.05 4.34 -9.04
N ALA A 239 0.98 3.69 -9.58
CA ALA A 239 2.28 4.31 -9.83
C ALA A 239 2.19 5.48 -10.79
N ARG A 240 1.45 5.36 -11.90
CA ARG A 240 1.20 6.46 -12.83
C ARG A 240 0.51 7.64 -12.16
N VAL A 241 -0.54 7.38 -11.39
CA VAL A 241 -1.30 8.42 -10.68
C VAL A 241 -0.39 9.15 -9.71
N ASN A 242 0.40 8.42 -8.93
CA ASN A 242 1.36 9.01 -7.99
C ASN A 242 2.51 9.74 -8.72
N ALA A 243 3.04 9.19 -9.80
CA ALA A 243 4.06 9.86 -10.62
C ALA A 243 3.57 11.25 -11.07
N ARG A 244 2.36 11.35 -11.61
CA ARG A 244 1.76 12.63 -12.02
C ARG A 244 1.54 13.59 -10.83
N ARG A 245 1.01 13.08 -9.72
CA ARG A 245 0.78 13.89 -8.49
C ARG A 245 2.05 14.53 -7.94
N PHE A 246 3.17 13.83 -8.07
CA PHE A 246 4.47 14.29 -7.58
C PHE A 246 5.36 14.88 -8.69
N GLY A 247 4.81 15.15 -9.89
CA GLY A 247 5.51 15.83 -10.97
C GLY A 247 6.59 15.00 -11.68
N LEU A 248 6.57 13.66 -11.53
CA LEU A 248 7.44 12.77 -12.29
C LEU A 248 6.95 12.66 -13.73
N ILE A 249 7.89 12.65 -14.67
CA ILE A 249 7.60 12.47 -16.09
C ILE A 249 7.16 11.02 -16.33
N VAL A 250 6.02 10.85 -16.98
CA VAL A 250 5.51 9.55 -17.43
C VAL A 250 5.81 9.42 -18.92
N PRO A 251 6.72 8.52 -19.35
CA PRO A 251 7.05 8.39 -20.76
C PRO A 251 5.90 7.80 -21.58
N ASP A 252 5.80 8.18 -22.85
CA ASP A 252 4.75 7.67 -23.75
C ASP A 252 4.74 6.15 -23.86
N ALA A 253 5.91 5.51 -23.88
CA ALA A 253 6.01 4.05 -23.92
C ALA A 253 5.34 3.37 -22.71
N TYR A 254 5.40 4.00 -21.54
CA TYR A 254 4.73 3.52 -20.34
C TYR A 254 3.21 3.62 -20.51
N ASP A 255 2.71 4.78 -20.93
CA ASP A 255 1.27 5.01 -21.14
C ASP A 255 0.70 4.09 -22.23
N VAL A 256 1.42 3.89 -23.34
CA VAL A 256 1.00 2.98 -24.41
C VAL A 256 0.85 1.55 -23.89
N ARG A 257 1.87 1.03 -23.18
CA ARG A 257 1.82 -0.34 -22.64
C ARG A 257 0.75 -0.48 -21.55
N LEU A 258 0.61 0.51 -20.68
CA LEU A 258 -0.38 0.50 -19.62
C LEU A 258 -1.81 0.57 -20.16
N ARG A 259 -2.07 1.37 -21.20
CA ARG A 259 -3.37 1.39 -21.89
C ARG A 259 -3.71 0.03 -22.49
N ALA A 260 -2.75 -0.64 -23.12
CA ALA A 260 -2.96 -2.00 -23.63
C ALA A 260 -3.35 -2.97 -22.49
N ALA A 261 -2.66 -2.90 -21.35
CA ALA A 261 -3.01 -3.70 -20.17
C ALA A 261 -4.41 -3.39 -19.60
N CYS A 262 -4.81 -2.11 -19.62
CA CYS A 262 -6.16 -1.70 -19.22
C CYS A 262 -7.21 -2.25 -20.20
N ARG A 263 -6.93 -2.21 -21.50
CA ARG A 263 -7.81 -2.74 -22.55
C ARG A 263 -7.98 -4.26 -22.44
N PHE A 264 -6.89 -4.99 -22.21
CA PHE A 264 -7.01 -6.41 -21.88
C PHE A 264 -7.82 -6.62 -20.60
N GLY A 265 -7.56 -5.85 -19.54
CA GLY A 265 -8.33 -5.88 -18.30
C GLY A 265 -9.84 -5.64 -18.52
N MET A 266 -10.21 -4.73 -19.40
CA MET A 266 -11.60 -4.48 -19.81
C MET A 266 -12.22 -5.72 -20.46
N HIS A 267 -11.52 -6.33 -21.41
CA HIS A 267 -11.97 -7.55 -22.12
C HIS A 267 -12.03 -8.80 -21.22
N LEU A 268 -11.31 -8.80 -20.08
CA LEU A 268 -11.42 -9.85 -19.07
C LEU A 268 -12.72 -9.78 -18.28
N HIS A 269 -13.38 -8.62 -18.20
CA HIS A 269 -14.59 -8.47 -17.40
C HIS A 269 -15.81 -9.01 -18.16
N ARG A 270 -16.49 -9.96 -17.53
CA ARG A 270 -17.80 -10.43 -17.99
C ARG A 270 -18.85 -9.34 -17.79
N PRO A 271 -20.05 -9.45 -18.41
CA PRO A 271 -21.13 -8.47 -18.23
C PRO A 271 -21.60 -8.26 -16.78
N ASP A 272 -21.36 -9.22 -15.89
CA ASP A 272 -21.66 -9.10 -14.45
C ASP A 272 -20.56 -8.35 -13.66
N GLY A 273 -19.50 -7.91 -14.33
CA GLY A 273 -18.38 -7.19 -13.74
C GLY A 273 -17.33 -8.09 -13.08
N GLN A 274 -17.49 -9.41 -13.14
CA GLN A 274 -16.51 -10.35 -12.59
C GLN A 274 -15.50 -10.76 -13.67
N ILE A 275 -14.31 -11.18 -13.23
CA ILE A 275 -13.35 -11.88 -14.10
C ILE A 275 -13.53 -13.40 -14.05
N PRO A 276 -13.23 -14.12 -15.14
CA PRO A 276 -13.07 -15.57 -15.06
C PRO A 276 -11.81 -15.93 -14.25
N ALA A 277 -11.83 -17.07 -13.57
CA ALA A 277 -10.67 -17.62 -12.85
C ALA A 277 -9.82 -18.49 -13.80
N LEU A 278 -8.99 -17.85 -14.65
CA LEU A 278 -8.11 -18.55 -15.59
C LEU A 278 -6.69 -18.66 -15.01
N SER A 279 -6.09 -19.85 -15.11
CA SER A 279 -4.81 -20.21 -14.47
C SER A 279 -4.90 -20.12 -12.94
N ASP A 280 -3.80 -19.79 -12.26
CA ASP A 280 -3.77 -19.54 -10.82
C ASP A 280 -4.43 -18.18 -10.52
N SER A 281 -5.74 -18.20 -10.29
CA SER A 281 -6.58 -17.01 -10.24
C SER A 281 -7.83 -17.24 -9.39
N ASP A 282 -8.18 -16.24 -8.58
CA ASP A 282 -9.54 -16.12 -8.03
C ASP A 282 -10.46 -15.35 -8.97
N SER A 283 -11.77 -15.42 -8.71
CA SER A 283 -12.77 -14.52 -9.30
C SER A 283 -12.97 -13.28 -8.43
N GLY A 284 -13.21 -12.13 -9.05
CA GLY A 284 -13.55 -10.90 -8.33
C GLY A 284 -13.91 -9.76 -9.27
N SER A 285 -14.59 -8.75 -8.75
CA SER A 285 -14.89 -7.52 -9.47
C SER A 285 -13.73 -6.53 -9.32
N HIS A 286 -13.29 -5.98 -10.45
CA HIS A 286 -12.22 -4.97 -10.49
C HIS A 286 -12.66 -3.75 -11.30
N LEU A 287 -13.96 -3.46 -11.32
CA LEU A 287 -14.51 -2.33 -12.07
C LEU A 287 -14.00 -0.98 -11.56
N ASP A 288 -13.72 -0.83 -10.27
CA ASP A 288 -13.11 0.39 -9.71
C ASP A 288 -11.72 0.64 -10.29
N LEU A 289 -10.98 -0.43 -10.60
CA LEU A 289 -9.69 -0.31 -11.29
C LEU A 289 -9.87 0.14 -12.74
N LEU A 290 -10.90 -0.36 -13.43
CA LEU A 290 -11.24 0.11 -14.77
C LEU A 290 -11.73 1.56 -14.76
N LEU A 291 -12.47 1.99 -13.73
CA LEU A 291 -12.90 3.36 -13.57
C LEU A 291 -11.70 4.29 -13.36
N LEU A 292 -10.74 3.88 -12.51
CA LEU A 292 -9.46 4.59 -12.36
C LEU A 292 -8.71 4.71 -13.69
N ALA A 293 -8.68 3.64 -14.48
CA ALA A 293 -8.05 3.63 -15.79
C ALA A 293 -8.76 4.58 -16.77
N ALA A 294 -10.09 4.58 -16.77
CA ALA A 294 -10.92 5.45 -17.58
C ALA A 294 -10.66 6.92 -17.25
N ASP A 295 -10.63 7.29 -15.98
CA ASP A 295 -10.29 8.65 -15.52
C ASP A 295 -8.84 9.02 -15.89
N SER A 296 -7.92 8.07 -15.75
CA SER A 296 -6.48 8.30 -15.98
C SER A 296 -6.13 8.54 -17.45
N PHE A 297 -6.92 7.99 -18.37
CA PHE A 297 -6.67 8.03 -19.82
C PHE A 297 -7.76 8.76 -20.61
N ASP A 298 -8.80 9.25 -19.95
CA ASP A 298 -10.00 9.81 -20.57
C ASP A 298 -10.61 8.85 -21.61
N ASP A 299 -10.80 7.59 -21.19
CA ASP A 299 -11.21 6.50 -22.08
C ASP A 299 -12.71 6.15 -21.88
N PRO A 300 -13.59 6.49 -22.84
CA PRO A 300 -15.03 6.25 -22.71
C PRO A 300 -15.42 4.78 -22.76
N ALA A 301 -14.60 3.90 -23.34
CA ALA A 301 -14.88 2.47 -23.41
C ALA A 301 -14.58 1.78 -22.07
N LEU A 302 -13.46 2.15 -21.44
CA LEU A 302 -13.18 1.73 -20.06
C LEU A 302 -14.27 2.22 -19.10
N ARG A 303 -14.73 3.47 -19.24
CA ARG A 303 -15.84 4.01 -18.43
C ARG A 303 -17.14 3.24 -18.65
N TYR A 304 -17.44 2.89 -19.90
CA TYR A 304 -18.62 2.09 -20.23
C TYR A 304 -18.63 0.75 -19.51
N VAL A 305 -17.55 -0.01 -19.59
CA VAL A 305 -17.47 -1.30 -18.90
C VAL A 305 -17.49 -1.12 -17.38
N ALA A 306 -16.71 -0.16 -16.85
CA ALA A 306 -16.63 0.12 -15.41
C ALA A 306 -17.99 0.50 -14.79
N THR A 307 -18.89 1.10 -15.56
CA THR A 307 -20.18 1.62 -15.08
C THR A 307 -21.38 0.78 -15.52
N TYR A 308 -21.16 -0.45 -16.01
CA TYR A 308 -22.22 -1.31 -16.56
C TYR A 308 -23.03 -0.62 -17.68
N GLY A 309 -22.36 0.18 -18.50
CA GLY A 309 -22.93 0.89 -19.65
C GLY A 309 -23.73 2.14 -19.32
N ARG A 310 -23.71 2.63 -18.07
CA ARG A 310 -24.41 3.86 -17.65
C ARG A 310 -23.75 5.12 -18.18
N GLU A 311 -22.43 5.11 -18.33
CA GLU A 311 -21.62 6.26 -18.78
C GLU A 311 -20.60 5.83 -19.84
N GLY A 312 -20.11 6.76 -20.66
CA GLY A 312 -19.13 6.45 -21.71
C GLY A 312 -19.75 5.86 -22.97
N THR A 313 -18.94 5.17 -23.78
CA THR A 313 -19.32 4.63 -25.09
C THR A 313 -18.92 3.17 -25.19
N ALA A 314 -19.82 2.31 -25.66
CA ALA A 314 -19.53 0.89 -25.83
C ALA A 314 -18.26 0.67 -26.70
N PRO A 315 -17.37 -0.26 -26.34
CA PRO A 315 -16.24 -0.63 -27.19
C PRO A 315 -16.72 -1.10 -28.57
N THR A 316 -16.01 -0.70 -29.63
CA THR A 316 -16.32 -1.07 -31.03
C THR A 316 -15.55 -2.30 -31.52
N GLU A 317 -14.66 -2.82 -30.68
CA GLU A 317 -13.75 -3.95 -30.92
C GLU A 317 -14.24 -5.22 -30.23
#